data_AF-A0A661TCG6-F1
#
_entry.id   AF-A0A661TCG6-F1
#
_cell.length_a   1.000
_cell.length_b   1.000
_cell.length_c   1.000
_cell.angle_alpha   90.00
_cell.angle_beta   90.00
_cell.angle_gamma   90.00
#
_symmetry.space_group_name_H-M   'P 1'
#
loop_
_entity.id
_entity.type
_entity.pdbx_description
1 polymer ?
#
loop_
_entity_poly.entity_id
_entity_poly.type
_entity_poly.pdbx_seq_one_letter_code
_entity_poly.pdbx_strand_id
1 'polypeptide(L)'
;MRQNLRKLYKVRKSAPDRLSSIELHAVSMASMVMDRNELDEKLSALTEAIGAPDMDAESAGKGILLGGSICTRPEIYRIIEDAGGSIVGDDFCTGARNIQDDVDTTGDMIAAVSRRYMTRIICPAKHSGLLSRGEYLVNLAVENNVRGVILLYLKFCDPHLFDYPYIKAMLDKEKIPCMLFEIEEPLWSGGQFKTRCEAFMEMI
;
A
#
# COMPACT_ATOMS: atom_id res chain seq x y z
N MET A 1 10.61 4.63 -15.01
CA MET A 1 9.51 3.76 -14.53
C MET A 1 9.22 3.90 -13.02
N ARG A 2 10.04 3.34 -12.09
CA ARG A 2 9.74 3.36 -10.64
C ARG A 2 9.57 4.77 -10.08
N GLN A 3 10.37 5.72 -10.54
CA GLN A 3 10.26 7.13 -10.16
C GLN A 3 8.89 7.72 -10.53
N ASN A 4 8.34 7.39 -11.71
CA ASN A 4 7.01 7.85 -12.12
C ASN A 4 5.92 7.21 -11.25
N LEU A 5 6.02 5.92 -10.94
CA LEU A 5 5.09 5.28 -10.00
C LEU A 5 5.14 5.96 -8.61
N ARG A 6 6.34 6.24 -8.07
CA ARG A 6 6.47 6.99 -6.81
C ARG A 6 5.84 8.39 -6.89
N LYS A 7 5.93 9.08 -8.04
CA LYS A 7 5.26 10.36 -8.25
C LYS A 7 3.74 10.22 -8.20
N LEU A 8 3.16 9.21 -8.86
CA LEU A 8 1.72 8.96 -8.81
C LEU A 8 1.22 8.65 -7.39
N TYR A 9 1.98 7.88 -6.61
CA TYR A 9 1.71 7.66 -5.19
C TYR A 9 1.66 8.97 -4.38
N LYS A 10 2.60 9.88 -4.64
CA LYS A 10 2.62 11.22 -4.01
C LYS A 10 1.45 12.08 -4.47
N VAL A 11 1.12 12.07 -5.77
CA VAL A 11 -0.01 12.84 -6.30
C VAL A 11 -1.30 12.38 -5.66
N ARG A 12 -1.57 11.06 -5.65
CA ARG A 12 -2.75 10.50 -4.98
C ARG A 12 -2.83 10.94 -3.52
N LYS A 13 -1.68 11.02 -2.81
CA LYS A 13 -1.62 11.51 -1.41
C LYS A 13 -2.09 12.94 -1.25
N SER A 14 -1.59 13.81 -2.11
CA SER A 14 -1.84 15.25 -2.05
C SER A 14 -3.15 15.69 -2.72
N ALA A 15 -3.63 14.93 -3.70
CA ALA A 15 -4.73 15.34 -4.57
C ALA A 15 -5.54 14.12 -5.02
N PRO A 16 -6.35 13.53 -4.12
CA PRO A 16 -7.17 12.38 -4.44
C PRO A 16 -8.15 12.64 -5.59
N ASP A 17 -8.55 13.90 -5.81
CA ASP A 17 -9.43 14.29 -6.94
C ASP A 17 -8.75 14.20 -8.31
N ARG A 18 -7.41 14.19 -8.37
CA ARG A 18 -6.65 14.06 -9.62
C ARG A 18 -6.30 12.62 -9.98
N LEU A 19 -6.24 11.75 -8.97
CA LEU A 19 -5.94 10.33 -9.14
C LEU A 19 -6.55 9.56 -7.98
N SER A 20 -7.61 8.81 -8.26
CA SER A 20 -8.27 7.97 -7.27
C SER A 20 -7.40 6.76 -6.90
N SER A 21 -7.66 6.17 -5.73
CA SER A 21 -6.88 5.01 -5.28
C SER A 21 -7.10 3.77 -6.16
N ILE A 22 -8.29 3.63 -6.75
CA ILE A 22 -8.60 2.55 -7.69
C ILE A 22 -7.83 2.70 -9.02
N GLU A 23 -7.65 3.93 -9.52
CA GLU A 23 -6.84 4.20 -10.70
C GLU A 23 -5.36 3.96 -10.44
N LEU A 24 -4.84 4.39 -9.29
CA LEU A 24 -3.45 4.08 -8.89
C LEU A 24 -3.22 2.57 -8.76
N HIS A 25 -4.21 1.83 -8.23
CA HIS A 25 -4.16 0.38 -8.19
C HIS A 25 -4.10 -0.23 -9.59
N ALA A 26 -4.94 0.25 -10.53
CA ALA A 26 -4.93 -0.23 -11.92
C ALA A 26 -3.56 0.02 -12.59
N VAL A 27 -2.96 1.20 -12.39
CA VAL A 27 -1.61 1.51 -12.88
C VAL A 27 -0.57 0.59 -12.25
N SER A 28 -0.67 0.32 -10.95
CA SER A 28 0.25 -0.58 -10.24
C SER A 28 0.15 -2.01 -10.78
N MET A 29 -1.07 -2.51 -11.05
CA MET A 29 -1.28 -3.83 -11.65
C MET A 29 -0.78 -3.90 -13.09
N ALA A 30 -1.05 -2.88 -13.91
CA ALA A 30 -0.50 -2.76 -15.26
C ALA A 30 1.04 -2.80 -15.23
N SER A 31 1.66 -2.16 -14.23
CA SER A 31 3.11 -2.18 -14.07
C SER A 31 3.69 -3.57 -13.81
N MET A 32 2.89 -4.53 -13.36
CA MET A 32 3.36 -5.90 -13.11
C MET A 32 3.43 -6.74 -14.37
N VAL A 33 2.59 -6.43 -15.38
CA VAL A 33 2.36 -7.30 -16.54
C VAL A 33 2.77 -6.70 -17.89
N MET A 34 2.78 -5.37 -18.00
CA MET A 34 3.11 -4.69 -19.27
C MET A 34 4.61 -4.78 -19.61
N ASP A 35 4.90 -4.68 -20.92
CA ASP A 35 6.26 -4.46 -21.40
C ASP A 35 6.87 -3.20 -20.77
N ARG A 36 8.17 -3.24 -20.50
CA ARG A 36 8.86 -2.20 -19.72
C ARG A 36 9.00 -0.90 -20.48
N ASN A 37 9.19 -0.94 -21.80
CA ASN A 37 9.33 0.26 -22.62
C ASN A 37 7.97 0.91 -22.85
N GLU A 38 6.96 0.10 -23.19
CA GLU A 38 5.58 0.60 -23.37
C GLU A 38 5.04 1.22 -22.08
N LEU A 39 5.26 0.57 -20.94
CA LEU A 39 4.86 1.09 -19.63
C LEU A 39 5.57 2.41 -19.29
N ASP A 40 6.85 2.54 -19.59
CA ASP A 40 7.61 3.75 -19.27
C ASP A 40 7.11 4.97 -20.05
N GLU A 41 6.81 4.79 -21.34
CA GLU A 41 6.20 5.81 -22.19
C GLU A 41 4.83 6.25 -21.62
N LYS A 42 3.93 5.29 -21.36
CA LYS A 42 2.59 5.59 -20.83
C LYS A 42 2.63 6.23 -19.44
N LEU A 43 3.51 5.76 -18.55
CA LEU A 43 3.67 6.36 -17.22
C LEU A 43 4.19 7.79 -17.30
N SER A 44 5.09 8.07 -18.24
CA SER A 44 5.62 9.43 -18.43
C SER A 44 4.51 10.37 -18.90
N ALA A 45 3.75 9.98 -19.92
CA ALA A 45 2.60 10.75 -20.41
C ALA A 45 1.52 10.95 -19.33
N LEU A 46 1.21 9.90 -18.56
CA LEU A 46 0.23 9.98 -17.46
C LEU A 46 0.69 10.93 -16.35
N THR A 47 1.97 10.86 -15.95
CA THR A 47 2.52 11.72 -14.91
C THR A 47 2.55 13.19 -15.35
N GLU A 48 2.82 13.44 -16.64
CA GLU A 48 2.76 14.78 -17.23
C GLU A 48 1.33 15.33 -17.23
N ALA A 49 0.35 14.53 -17.66
CA ALA A 49 -1.06 14.93 -17.70
C ALA A 49 -1.66 15.20 -16.31
N ILE A 50 -1.30 14.40 -15.30
CA ILE A 50 -1.76 14.55 -13.91
C ILE A 50 -1.09 15.75 -13.20
N GLY A 51 0.13 16.09 -13.62
CA GLY A 51 0.93 17.16 -13.05
C GLY A 51 1.63 16.79 -11.74
N ALA A 52 2.35 17.77 -11.17
CA ALA A 52 3.15 17.57 -9.96
C ALA A 52 2.28 17.36 -8.71
N PRO A 53 2.74 16.57 -7.72
CA PRO A 53 2.06 16.48 -6.43
C PRO A 53 2.03 17.85 -5.75
N ASP A 54 0.96 18.12 -5.02
CA ASP A 54 0.90 19.30 -4.18
C ASP A 54 1.56 18.99 -2.82
N MET A 55 2.71 19.61 -2.55
CA MET A 55 3.50 19.26 -1.36
C MET A 55 2.87 19.75 -0.06
N ASP A 56 1.96 20.73 -0.14
CA ASP A 56 1.35 21.39 1.02
C ASP A 56 -0.10 20.94 1.27
N ALA A 57 -0.65 20.08 0.42
CA ALA A 57 -2.03 19.62 0.54
C ALA A 57 -2.19 18.56 1.66
N GLU A 58 -3.12 18.82 2.59
CA GLU A 58 -3.57 17.83 3.56
C GLU A 58 -4.49 16.80 2.89
N SER A 59 -4.48 15.56 3.40
CA SER A 59 -5.35 14.51 2.88
C SER A 59 -6.82 14.86 3.14
N ALA A 60 -7.64 14.88 2.09
CA ALA A 60 -9.08 14.98 2.23
C ALA A 60 -9.63 13.70 2.90
N GLY A 61 -9.90 13.75 4.22
CA GLY A 61 -10.53 12.66 4.98
C GLY A 61 -9.63 12.02 6.05
N LYS A 62 -10.09 10.90 6.63
CA LYS A 62 -9.34 10.17 7.67
C LYS A 62 -8.23 9.36 7.00
N GLY A 63 -6.96 9.71 7.21
CA GLY A 63 -5.85 9.00 6.59
C GLY A 63 -5.79 7.52 6.96
N ILE A 64 -5.87 6.61 5.99
CA ILE A 64 -5.84 5.16 6.16
C ILE A 64 -4.61 4.60 5.46
N LEU A 65 -3.85 3.77 6.18
CA LEU A 65 -2.80 2.96 5.58
C LEU A 65 -3.33 1.54 5.31
N LEU A 66 -3.09 1.02 4.12
CA LEU A 66 -3.39 -0.37 3.80
C LEU A 66 -2.14 -1.24 4.00
N GLY A 67 -2.31 -2.45 4.54
CA GLY A 67 -1.20 -3.40 4.68
C GLY A 67 -1.61 -4.82 4.34
N GLY A 68 -0.69 -5.64 3.84
CA GLY A 68 -0.99 -7.05 3.53
C GLY A 68 -0.12 -7.65 2.45
N SER A 69 -0.66 -8.66 1.76
CA SER A 69 0.02 -9.29 0.64
C SER A 69 -0.24 -8.51 -0.65
N ILE A 70 -1.49 -8.52 -1.10
CA ILE A 70 -2.00 -7.88 -2.31
C ILE A 70 -3.47 -7.50 -2.07
N CYS A 71 -3.95 -6.47 -2.75
CA CYS A 71 -5.37 -6.19 -2.83
C CYS A 71 -5.91 -6.74 -4.16
N THR A 72 -6.63 -7.86 -4.14
CA THR A 72 -7.21 -8.46 -5.36
C THR A 72 -8.58 -7.91 -5.72
N ARG A 73 -9.17 -7.07 -4.87
CA ARG A 73 -10.51 -6.50 -5.01
C ARG A 73 -10.44 -4.97 -5.05
N PRO A 74 -10.38 -4.34 -6.24
CA PRO A 74 -10.28 -2.90 -6.37
C PRO A 74 -11.47 -2.14 -5.74
N GLU A 75 -12.61 -2.80 -5.53
CA GLU A 75 -13.80 -2.23 -4.88
C GLU A 75 -13.53 -1.81 -3.43
N ILE A 76 -12.53 -2.41 -2.77
CA ILE A 76 -12.11 -2.06 -1.41
C ILE A 76 -11.71 -0.58 -1.31
N TYR A 77 -10.98 -0.08 -2.30
CA TYR A 77 -10.52 1.32 -2.31
C TYR A 77 -11.71 2.26 -2.26
N ARG A 78 -12.70 2.03 -3.13
CA ARG A 78 -13.91 2.83 -3.22
C ARG A 78 -14.75 2.75 -1.93
N ILE A 79 -14.91 1.55 -1.35
CA ILE A 79 -15.68 1.40 -0.11
C ILE A 79 -15.06 2.21 1.04
N ILE A 80 -13.74 2.25 1.13
CA ILE A 80 -13.02 3.05 2.14
C ILE A 80 -13.23 4.55 1.90
N GLU A 81 -13.11 4.99 0.64
CA GLU A 81 -13.28 6.39 0.25
C GLU A 81 -14.74 6.87 0.47
N ASP A 82 -15.73 6.06 0.07
CA ASP A 82 -17.16 6.32 0.29
C ASP A 82 -17.51 6.39 1.80
N ALA A 83 -16.76 5.69 2.66
CA ALA A 83 -16.92 5.74 4.11
C ALA A 83 -16.19 6.94 4.78
N GLY A 84 -15.56 7.83 3.99
CA GLY A 84 -14.85 9.03 4.48
C GLY A 84 -13.38 8.80 4.82
N GLY A 85 -12.82 7.64 4.45
CA GLY A 85 -11.39 7.34 4.55
C GLY A 85 -10.60 7.93 3.37
N SER A 86 -9.33 8.23 3.60
CA SER A 86 -8.39 8.67 2.57
C SER A 86 -7.18 7.75 2.55
N ILE A 87 -6.97 6.97 1.49
CA ILE A 87 -5.96 5.91 1.49
C ILE A 87 -4.58 6.51 1.27
N VAL A 88 -3.84 6.84 2.32
CA VAL A 88 -2.59 7.62 2.24
C VAL A 88 -1.37 6.82 1.76
N GLY A 89 -1.49 5.50 1.72
CA GLY A 89 -0.44 4.61 1.22
C GLY A 89 -0.81 3.13 1.39
N ASP A 90 0.07 2.27 0.91
CA ASP A 90 -0.05 0.84 1.09
C ASP A 90 1.29 0.18 1.43
N ASP A 91 1.21 -0.99 2.05
CA ASP A 91 2.30 -1.94 2.22
C ASP A 91 1.96 -3.27 1.49
N PHE A 92 1.85 -3.22 0.16
CA PHE A 92 1.57 -4.40 -0.68
C PHE A 92 2.75 -4.83 -1.56
N CYS A 93 2.83 -6.13 -1.85
CA CYS A 93 3.78 -6.71 -2.79
C CYS A 93 3.63 -6.16 -4.21
N THR A 94 2.40 -5.88 -4.63
CA THR A 94 2.06 -5.29 -5.94
C THR A 94 1.89 -3.77 -5.88
N GLY A 95 2.19 -3.15 -4.74
CA GLY A 95 2.11 -1.71 -4.52
C GLY A 95 3.46 -1.13 -4.09
N ALA A 96 3.47 -0.42 -2.97
CA ALA A 96 4.61 0.40 -2.56
C ALA A 96 5.91 -0.40 -2.38
N ARG A 97 5.85 -1.65 -1.88
CA ARG A 97 7.06 -2.49 -1.69
C ARG A 97 7.82 -2.74 -2.99
N ASN A 98 7.13 -2.76 -4.14
CA ASN A 98 7.79 -2.99 -5.42
C ASN A 98 8.61 -1.77 -5.86
N ILE A 99 8.12 -0.57 -5.52
CA ILE A 99 8.67 0.69 -6.00
C ILE A 99 9.51 1.42 -4.94
N GLN A 100 9.58 0.95 -3.70
CA GLN A 100 10.28 1.62 -2.60
C GLN A 100 11.71 2.02 -2.97
N ASP A 101 12.55 1.05 -3.35
CA ASP A 101 13.98 1.27 -3.63
C ASP A 101 14.37 0.92 -5.06
N ASP A 102 15.42 1.60 -5.55
CA ASP A 102 16.07 1.35 -6.83
C ASP A 102 17.25 0.38 -6.68
N VAL A 103 17.71 -0.18 -7.80
CA VAL A 103 18.93 -0.99 -7.85
C VAL A 103 20.09 -0.03 -8.04
N ASP A 104 21.14 -0.17 -7.24
CA ASP A 104 22.40 0.53 -7.48
C ASP A 104 23.00 0.05 -8.80
N THR A 105 23.12 0.94 -9.78
CA THR A 105 23.65 0.60 -11.10
C THR A 105 25.16 0.75 -11.19
N THR A 106 25.83 1.04 -10.07
CA THR A 106 27.28 1.09 -9.98
C THR A 106 27.85 -0.26 -9.56
N GLY A 107 28.98 -0.66 -10.15
CA GLY A 107 29.67 -1.90 -9.79
C GLY A 107 29.01 -3.18 -10.32
N ASP A 108 29.08 -4.25 -9.51
CA ASP A 108 28.57 -5.58 -9.89
C ASP A 108 27.03 -5.62 -9.84
N MET A 109 26.43 -5.72 -11.01
CA MET A 109 24.97 -5.73 -11.19
C MET A 109 24.30 -6.94 -10.51
N ILE A 110 24.94 -8.10 -10.49
CA ILE A 110 24.36 -9.29 -9.84
C ILE A 110 24.33 -9.10 -8.33
N ALA A 111 25.42 -8.56 -7.76
CA ALA A 111 25.48 -8.21 -6.35
C ALA A 111 24.45 -7.12 -5.99
N ALA A 112 24.30 -6.09 -6.82
CA ALA A 112 23.36 -5.00 -6.61
C ALA A 112 21.89 -5.48 -6.62
N VAL A 113 21.51 -6.28 -7.60
CA VAL A 113 20.18 -6.90 -7.66
C VAL A 113 19.96 -7.79 -6.43
N SER A 114 20.91 -8.66 -6.10
CA SER A 114 20.82 -9.56 -4.94
C SER A 114 20.61 -8.80 -3.63
N ARG A 115 21.38 -7.72 -3.42
CA ARG A 115 21.25 -6.85 -2.24
C ARG A 115 19.84 -6.30 -2.13
N ARG A 116 19.27 -5.78 -3.22
CA ARG A 116 17.90 -5.25 -3.22
C ARG A 116 16.87 -6.32 -2.83
N TYR A 117 17.03 -7.56 -3.28
CA TYR A 117 16.13 -8.65 -2.90
C TYR A 117 16.17 -8.99 -1.40
N MET A 118 17.31 -8.75 -0.75
CA MET A 118 17.54 -9.02 0.68
C MET A 118 17.15 -7.84 1.57
N THR A 119 17.34 -6.59 1.12
CA THR A 119 17.18 -5.40 1.97
C THR A 119 15.83 -4.71 1.85
N ARG A 120 15.12 -4.87 0.73
CA ARG A 120 13.79 -4.26 0.58
C ARG A 120 12.80 -4.88 1.57
N ILE A 121 11.70 -4.17 1.83
CA ILE A 121 10.59 -4.77 2.58
C ILE A 121 10.06 -6.00 1.85
N ILE A 122 10.14 -7.14 2.53
CA ILE A 122 9.82 -8.45 1.97
C ILE A 122 8.55 -9.02 2.58
N CYS A 123 7.85 -9.82 1.78
CA CYS A 123 6.73 -10.65 2.23
C CYS A 123 7.12 -11.46 3.48
N PRO A 124 6.23 -11.63 4.47
CA PRO A 124 6.53 -12.40 5.69
C PRO A 124 6.84 -13.88 5.44
N ALA A 125 6.56 -14.39 4.23
CA ALA A 125 7.08 -15.68 3.78
C ALA A 125 8.63 -15.73 3.72
N LYS A 126 9.31 -14.59 3.89
CA LYS A 126 10.76 -14.46 3.96
C LYS A 126 11.15 -13.84 5.29
N HIS A 127 12.08 -14.49 5.99
CA HIS A 127 12.57 -13.99 7.26
C HIS A 127 13.53 -12.80 7.06
N SER A 128 13.24 -11.67 7.71
CA SER A 128 14.11 -10.48 7.78
C SER A 128 14.36 -10.00 9.22
N GLY A 129 13.85 -10.75 10.20
CA GLY A 129 13.76 -10.36 11.59
C GLY A 129 12.40 -10.75 12.17
N LEU A 130 12.30 -10.78 13.50
CA LEU A 130 11.06 -11.12 14.20
C LEU A 130 10.04 -9.98 14.19
N LEU A 131 10.51 -8.73 14.23
CA LEU A 131 9.66 -7.53 14.39
C LEU A 131 9.78 -6.55 13.22
N SER A 132 10.70 -6.78 12.28
CA SER A 132 11.07 -5.84 11.21
C SER A 132 9.87 -5.32 10.41
N ARG A 133 8.88 -6.18 10.16
CA ARG A 133 7.66 -5.81 9.43
C ARG A 133 6.72 -4.94 10.25
N GLY A 134 6.58 -5.22 11.54
CA GLY A 134 5.80 -4.39 12.45
C GLY A 134 6.43 -3.02 12.64
N GLU A 135 7.75 -2.96 12.82
CA GLU A 135 8.50 -1.71 12.92
C GLU A 135 8.33 -0.86 11.66
N TYR A 136 8.48 -1.48 10.48
CA TYR A 136 8.27 -0.79 9.21
C TYR A 136 6.84 -0.25 9.07
N LEU A 137 5.82 -1.06 9.32
CA LEU A 137 4.44 -0.63 9.15
C LEU A 137 4.04 0.47 10.14
N VAL A 138 4.52 0.38 11.39
CA VAL A 138 4.31 1.41 12.41
C VAL A 138 5.00 2.71 12.01
N ASN A 139 6.27 2.66 11.59
CA ASN A 139 6.98 3.85 11.12
C ASN A 139 6.26 4.48 9.93
N LEU A 140 5.83 3.68 8.96
CA LEU A 140 5.05 4.17 7.81
C LEU A 140 3.73 4.82 8.25
N ALA A 141 3.03 4.25 9.23
CA ALA A 141 1.80 4.79 9.78
C ALA A 141 2.02 6.14 10.49
N VAL A 142 3.05 6.23 11.33
CA VAL A 142 3.43 7.45 12.08
C VAL A 142 3.90 8.56 11.13
N GLU A 143 4.80 8.26 10.19
CA GLU A 143 5.30 9.22 9.19
C GLU A 143 4.18 9.80 8.32
N ASN A 144 3.11 9.03 8.08
CA ASN A 144 1.96 9.47 7.30
C ASN A 144 0.83 10.04 8.16
N ASN A 145 0.99 10.15 9.48
CA ASN A 145 -0.02 10.64 10.43
C ASN A 145 -1.41 9.99 10.19
N VAL A 146 -1.43 8.66 10.04
CA VAL A 146 -2.67 7.95 9.72
C VAL A 146 -3.63 7.92 10.92
N ARG A 147 -4.92 7.95 10.65
CA ARG A 147 -5.99 7.73 11.62
C ARG A 147 -6.27 6.25 11.87
N GLY A 148 -5.84 5.37 10.96
CA GLY A 148 -5.96 3.93 11.15
C GLY A 148 -5.25 3.11 10.08
N VAL A 149 -5.10 1.82 10.36
CA VAL A 149 -4.52 0.83 9.45
C VAL A 149 -5.57 -0.24 9.14
N ILE A 150 -5.72 -0.59 7.85
CA ILE A 150 -6.54 -1.73 7.43
C ILE A 150 -5.61 -2.80 6.85
N LEU A 151 -5.55 -3.95 7.52
CA LEU A 151 -4.80 -5.12 7.08
C LEU A 151 -5.70 -5.99 6.20
N LEU A 152 -5.36 -6.09 4.92
CA LEU A 152 -6.04 -6.90 3.91
C LEU A 152 -5.26 -8.19 3.67
N TYR A 153 -5.69 -9.28 4.28
CA TYR A 153 -5.00 -10.56 4.18
C TYR A 153 -5.79 -11.52 3.31
N LEU A 154 -5.11 -12.27 2.44
CA LEU A 154 -5.74 -13.41 1.81
C LEU A 154 -6.02 -14.48 2.87
N LYS A 155 -7.22 -15.05 2.86
CA LYS A 155 -7.58 -16.18 3.73
C LYS A 155 -6.55 -17.30 3.52
N PHE A 156 -6.09 -17.90 4.62
CA PHE A 156 -5.02 -18.90 4.65
C PHE A 156 -3.62 -18.41 4.23
N CYS A 157 -3.37 -17.11 4.25
CA CYS A 157 -2.01 -16.60 4.13
C CYS A 157 -1.31 -16.66 5.50
N ASP A 158 -0.89 -17.85 5.92
CA ASP A 158 -0.29 -18.09 7.23
C ASP A 158 0.82 -17.10 7.58
N PRO A 159 1.79 -16.78 6.68
CA PRO A 159 2.86 -15.85 7.04
C PRO A 159 2.37 -14.46 7.45
N HIS A 160 1.32 -13.95 6.80
CA HIS A 160 0.72 -12.67 7.18
C HIS A 160 -0.09 -12.79 8.48
N LEU A 161 -0.82 -13.89 8.67
CA LEU A 161 -1.59 -14.14 9.90
C LEU A 161 -0.68 -14.32 11.13
N PHE A 162 0.49 -14.94 10.98
CA PHE A 162 1.50 -15.03 12.04
C PHE A 162 2.03 -13.67 12.47
N ASP A 163 2.11 -12.71 11.53
CA ASP A 163 2.55 -11.35 11.83
C ASP A 163 1.51 -10.53 12.61
N TYR A 164 0.23 -10.81 12.41
CA TYR A 164 -0.86 -9.96 12.90
C TYR A 164 -0.82 -9.66 14.40
N PRO A 165 -0.64 -10.64 15.32
CA PRO A 165 -0.71 -10.37 16.75
C PRO A 165 0.31 -9.32 17.21
N TYR A 166 1.56 -9.40 16.74
CA TYR A 166 2.58 -8.44 17.15
C TYR A 166 2.44 -7.10 16.41
N ILE A 167 2.07 -7.10 15.12
CA ILE A 167 1.79 -5.84 14.40
C ILE A 167 0.67 -5.07 15.09
N LYS A 168 -0.42 -5.74 15.46
CA LYS A 168 -1.54 -5.15 16.19
C LYS A 168 -1.07 -4.57 17.53
N ALA A 169 -0.30 -5.35 18.30
CA ALA A 169 0.23 -4.90 19.59
C ALA A 169 1.17 -3.68 19.45
N MET A 170 1.93 -3.58 18.36
CA MET A 170 2.81 -2.43 18.10
C MET A 170 2.03 -1.18 17.68
N LEU A 171 1.02 -1.33 16.80
CA LEU A 171 0.13 -0.23 16.44
C LEU A 171 -0.67 0.29 17.66
N ASP A 172 -1.10 -0.60 18.55
CA ASP A 172 -1.80 -0.24 19.78
C ASP A 172 -0.94 0.58 20.74
N LYS A 173 0.38 0.30 20.82
CA LYS A 173 1.31 1.10 21.62
C LYS A 173 1.40 2.54 21.13
N GLU A 174 1.35 2.73 19.81
CA GLU A 174 1.29 4.05 19.17
C GLU A 174 -0.13 4.63 19.11
N LYS A 175 -1.12 3.95 19.69
CA LYS A 175 -2.54 4.34 19.69
C LYS A 175 -3.13 4.49 18.27
N ILE A 176 -2.63 3.69 17.32
CA ILE A 176 -3.12 3.66 15.95
C ILE A 176 -4.11 2.49 15.80
N PRO A 177 -5.41 2.75 15.61
CA PRO A 177 -6.40 1.70 15.43
C PRO A 177 -6.13 0.84 14.19
N CYS A 178 -6.37 -0.46 14.31
CA CYS A 178 -6.11 -1.42 13.23
C CYS A 178 -7.30 -2.37 13.04
N MET A 179 -7.75 -2.51 11.79
CA MET A 179 -8.76 -3.49 11.39
C MET A 179 -8.13 -4.57 10.51
N LEU A 180 -8.31 -5.84 10.87
CA LEU A 180 -7.99 -6.98 10.00
C LEU A 180 -9.21 -7.39 9.18
N PHE A 181 -9.05 -7.48 7.87
CA PHE A 181 -10.04 -8.06 6.97
C PHE A 181 -9.41 -9.17 6.12
N GLU A 182 -10.02 -10.36 6.15
CA GLU A 182 -9.61 -11.49 5.34
C GLU A 182 -10.39 -11.51 4.02
N ILE A 183 -9.66 -11.50 2.92
CA ILE A 183 -10.16 -11.61 1.57
C ILE A 183 -10.26 -13.10 1.23
N GLU A 184 -11.48 -13.56 0.96
CA GLU A 184 -11.77 -14.90 0.47
C GLU A 184 -12.04 -14.87 -1.04
N GLU A 185 -11.42 -15.79 -1.77
CA GLU A 185 -11.67 -16.00 -3.19
C GLU A 185 -12.20 -17.42 -3.44
N PRO A 186 -13.21 -17.58 -4.30
CA PRO A 186 -13.90 -16.55 -5.09
C PRO A 186 -14.99 -15.78 -4.32
N LEU A 187 -15.29 -16.17 -3.08
CA LEU A 187 -16.45 -15.75 -2.27
C LEU A 187 -16.26 -14.40 -1.54
N TRP A 188 -15.95 -13.34 -2.28
CA TRP A 188 -15.79 -12.00 -1.74
C TRP A 188 -17.12 -11.44 -1.20
N SER A 189 -17.16 -11.08 0.10
CA SER A 189 -18.33 -10.47 0.76
C SER A 189 -18.15 -8.95 0.91
N GLY A 190 -18.35 -8.21 -0.19
CA GLY A 190 -18.22 -6.74 -0.19
C GLY A 190 -19.15 -6.02 0.78
N GLY A 191 -20.36 -6.56 1.03
CA GLY A 191 -21.28 -6.02 2.03
C GLY A 191 -20.74 -6.12 3.46
N GLN A 192 -20.12 -7.24 3.82
CA GLN A 192 -19.48 -7.40 5.12
C GLN A 192 -18.29 -6.44 5.28
N PHE A 193 -17.46 -6.29 4.25
CA PHE A 193 -16.36 -5.32 4.27
C PHE A 193 -16.90 -3.91 4.48
N LYS A 194 -17.94 -3.51 3.73
CA LYS A 194 -18.56 -2.20 3.83
C LYS A 194 -19.01 -1.88 5.25
N THR A 195 -19.84 -2.73 5.86
CA THR A 195 -20.34 -2.48 7.22
C THR A 195 -19.21 -2.41 8.26
N ARG A 196 -18.20 -3.27 8.15
CA ARG A 196 -17.03 -3.22 9.05
C ARG A 196 -16.19 -1.97 8.83
N CYS A 197 -16.05 -1.54 7.58
CA CYS A 197 -15.33 -0.32 7.22
C CYS A 197 -16.04 0.92 7.75
N GLU A 198 -17.36 1.03 7.57
CA GLU A 198 -18.19 2.12 8.11
C GLU A 198 -18.03 2.22 9.64
N ALA A 199 -18.19 1.10 10.36
CA ALA A 199 -18.01 1.07 11.81
C ALA A 199 -16.56 1.43 12.23
N PHE A 200 -15.56 0.99 11.47
CA PHE A 200 -14.17 1.36 11.72
C PHE A 200 -13.96 2.86 11.51
N MET A 201 -14.52 3.45 10.45
CA MET A 201 -14.47 4.90 10.20
C MET A 201 -15.18 5.69 11.29
N GLU A 202 -16.32 5.24 11.83
CA GLU A 202 -17.02 5.91 12.93
C GLU A 202 -16.20 5.93 14.23
N MET A 203 -15.46 4.85 14.49
CA MET A 203 -14.63 4.70 15.69
C MET A 203 -13.41 5.65 15.68
N ILE A 204 -12.85 5.94 14.50
CA ILE A 204 -11.63 6.76 14.36
C ILE A 204 -11.91 8.23 14.09
#